data_AF-A0A369KIT6-F1
#
_entry.id   AF-A0A369KIT6-F1
#
_cell.length_a   1.000
_cell.length_b   1.000
_cell.length_c   1.000
_cell.angle_alpha   90.00
_cell.angle_beta   90.00
_cell.angle_gamma   90.00
#
_symmetry.space_group_name_H-M   'P 1'
#
loop_
_entity.id
_entity.type
_entity.pdbx_description
1 polymer ?
#
loop_
_entity_poly.entity_id
_entity_poly.type
_entity_poly.pdbx_seq_one_letter_code
_entity_poly.pdbx_strand_id
1 'polypeptide(L)'
;MRREWSRVYTPTCPNNTEIIVTVAQFSRTIMSSSTSLTPSRISLPQAPPCPIQSLNFNLPQTWLTPSPLVLPTPPPMCNRNRDDYSPLWVFGFHVTAEHLERFAIHHKLSLDKDEYIRKQHAWQEILRTRPPNGLARHCFVYYEKKRSCRCIMIASNETKKEMAKAENVELIQRCRDLLLTDAMPRWYHLFHG
;
A
#
# COMPACT_ATOMS: atom_id res chain seq x y z
N MET A 1 -34.61 -32.82 9.27
CA MET A 1 -34.42 -31.88 10.41
C MET A 1 -32.97 -31.43 10.45
N ARG A 2 -32.66 -30.23 9.93
CA ARG A 2 -31.30 -29.64 9.96
C ARG A 2 -31.23 -28.68 11.16
N ARG A 3 -30.19 -28.80 12.00
CA ARG A 3 -29.89 -27.83 13.05
C ARG A 3 -28.89 -26.82 12.50
N GLU A 4 -29.35 -25.59 12.41
CA GLU A 4 -28.57 -24.42 11.98
C GLU A 4 -27.96 -23.80 13.24
N TRP A 5 -26.63 -23.64 13.26
CA TRP A 5 -25.92 -22.99 14.37
C TRP A 5 -25.40 -21.64 13.88
N SER A 6 -26.11 -20.56 14.22
CA SER A 6 -25.64 -19.20 14.00
C SER A 6 -24.83 -18.75 15.22
N ARG A 7 -23.52 -18.62 15.09
CA ARG A 7 -22.68 -17.92 16.08
C ARG A 7 -22.70 -16.43 15.75
N VAL A 8 -23.42 -15.66 16.57
CA VAL A 8 -23.31 -14.20 16.63
C VAL A 8 -22.06 -13.88 17.45
N TYR A 9 -21.07 -13.24 16.83
CA TYR A 9 -19.98 -12.60 17.55
C TYR A 9 -20.31 -11.12 17.71
N THR A 10 -20.45 -10.68 18.96
CA THR A 10 -20.40 -9.27 19.33
C THR A 10 -18.95 -8.86 19.59
N PRO A 11 -18.40 -7.85 18.90
CA PRO A 11 -17.18 -7.21 19.35
C PRO A 11 -17.53 -6.16 20.42
N THR A 12 -17.15 -6.43 21.67
CA THR A 12 -17.02 -5.41 22.71
C THR A 12 -15.67 -4.70 22.54
N CYS A 13 -15.69 -3.47 22.03
CA CYS A 13 -14.57 -2.54 22.13
C CYS A 13 -14.86 -1.56 23.27
N PRO A 14 -14.03 -1.51 24.32
CA PRO A 14 -13.98 -0.36 25.21
C PRO A 14 -12.93 0.60 24.67
N ASN A 15 -13.36 1.76 24.18
CA ASN A 15 -12.70 3.04 24.45
C ASN A 15 -13.47 4.16 23.76
N ASN A 16 -14.05 5.00 24.61
CA ASN A 16 -14.70 6.24 24.26
C ASN A 16 -13.72 7.17 23.53
N THR A 17 -14.07 7.53 22.31
CA THR A 17 -13.81 8.87 21.79
C THR A 17 -15.04 9.22 20.95
N GLU A 18 -15.97 9.95 21.57
CA GLU A 18 -17.11 10.53 20.86
C GLU A 18 -16.57 11.59 19.89
N ILE A 19 -16.53 11.26 18.60
CA ILE A 19 -16.42 12.27 17.55
C ILE A 19 -17.85 12.64 17.16
N ILE A 20 -18.31 13.77 17.68
CA ILE A 20 -19.55 14.41 17.24
C ILE A 20 -19.31 14.93 15.82
N VAL A 21 -19.80 14.21 14.82
CA VAL A 21 -19.87 14.71 13.44
C VAL A 21 -21.21 15.41 13.26
N THR A 22 -21.20 16.74 13.35
CA THR A 22 -22.36 17.57 12.99
C THR A 22 -22.58 17.49 11.47
N VAL A 23 -23.58 16.72 11.05
CA VAL A 23 -24.05 16.71 9.67
C VAL A 23 -24.90 17.95 9.44
N ALA A 24 -24.32 18.99 8.85
CA ALA A 24 -25.08 20.12 8.36
C ALA A 24 -25.86 19.68 7.10
N GLN A 25 -27.18 19.48 7.26
CA GLN A 25 -28.11 19.38 6.13
C GLN A 25 -28.19 20.73 5.42
N PHE A 26 -27.57 20.82 4.24
CA PHE A 26 -27.70 21.98 3.37
C PHE A 26 -28.85 21.73 2.38
N SER A 27 -30.04 22.21 2.74
CA SER A 27 -31.16 22.35 1.82
C SER A 27 -30.83 23.43 0.80
N ARG A 28 -30.60 23.05 -0.46
CA ARG A 28 -30.43 24.00 -1.57
C ARG A 28 -31.80 24.48 -2.05
N THR A 29 -32.20 25.66 -1.58
CA THR A 29 -33.20 26.49 -2.27
C THR A 29 -32.48 27.32 -3.32
N ILE A 30 -32.79 27.09 -4.59
CA ILE A 30 -32.32 27.93 -5.70
C ILE A 30 -33.23 29.15 -5.76
N MET A 31 -32.73 30.31 -5.37
CA MET A 31 -33.30 31.60 -5.75
C MET A 31 -32.25 32.38 -6.55
N SER A 32 -32.57 32.55 -7.83
CA SER A 32 -31.86 33.41 -8.76
C SER A 32 -32.13 34.87 -8.41
N SER A 33 -31.08 35.65 -8.14
CA SER A 33 -31.15 37.11 -8.10
C SER A 33 -29.79 37.68 -8.51
N SER A 34 -29.74 38.22 -9.72
CA SER A 34 -28.63 39.00 -10.24
C SER A 34 -28.62 40.37 -9.57
N THR A 35 -27.53 40.75 -8.92
CA THR A 35 -27.22 42.16 -8.68
C THR A 35 -25.71 42.33 -8.63
N SER A 36 -25.20 43.12 -9.58
CA SER A 36 -23.81 43.54 -9.69
C SER A 36 -23.47 44.54 -8.58
N LEU A 37 -22.42 44.24 -7.80
CA LEU A 37 -21.80 45.20 -6.89
C LEU A 37 -20.29 45.29 -7.17
N THR A 38 -19.89 46.53 -7.34
CA THR A 38 -18.55 47.08 -7.60
C THR A 38 -17.50 46.68 -6.56
N PRO A 39 -16.25 46.39 -6.96
CA PRO A 39 -15.18 46.11 -6.01
C PRO A 39 -14.66 47.42 -5.38
N SER A 40 -14.93 47.62 -4.10
CA SER A 40 -14.30 48.66 -3.29
C SER A 40 -12.90 48.21 -2.88
N ARG A 41 -11.88 48.92 -3.35
CA ARG A 41 -10.46 48.69 -3.08
C ARG A 41 -10.15 49.15 -1.64
N ILE A 42 -10.17 48.23 -0.69
CA ILE A 42 -9.71 48.48 0.68
C ILE A 42 -8.19 48.34 0.69
N SER A 43 -7.49 49.46 0.89
CA SER A 43 -6.04 49.51 1.09
C SER A 43 -5.71 49.01 2.50
N LEU A 44 -5.01 47.88 2.59
CA LEU A 44 -4.45 47.39 3.86
C LEU A 44 -3.26 48.26 4.32
N PRO A 45 -3.13 48.51 5.64
CA PRO A 45 -1.94 49.16 6.19
C PRO A 45 -0.72 48.26 6.03
N GLN A 46 0.32 48.83 5.44
CA GLN A 46 1.60 48.17 5.15
C GLN A 46 2.39 48.03 6.45
N ALA A 47 2.54 46.79 6.93
CA ALA A 47 3.37 46.48 8.09
C ALA A 47 4.86 46.74 7.79
N PRO A 48 5.64 47.26 8.75
CA PRO A 48 7.06 47.53 8.54
C PRO A 48 7.84 46.23 8.30
N PRO A 49 8.89 46.27 7.45
CA PRO A 49 9.71 45.11 7.16
C PRO A 49 10.50 44.69 8.41
N CYS A 50 10.23 43.48 8.90
CA CYS A 50 11.05 42.87 9.95
C CYS A 50 12.49 42.69 9.42
N PRO A 51 13.52 43.03 10.21
CA PRO A 51 14.90 42.71 9.85
C PRO A 51 15.05 41.18 9.85
N ILE A 52 15.32 40.62 8.67
CA ILE A 52 15.69 39.22 8.49
C ILE A 52 17.06 39.05 9.14
N GLN A 53 17.08 38.58 10.39
CA GLN A 53 18.30 38.09 11.01
C GLN A 53 18.60 36.74 10.39
N SER A 54 19.64 36.71 9.55
CA SER A 54 20.20 35.51 8.93
C SER A 54 20.74 34.58 10.01
N LEU A 55 19.88 33.70 10.54
CA LEU A 55 20.30 32.58 11.36
C LEU A 55 21.00 31.58 10.43
N ASN A 56 22.34 31.64 10.41
CA ASN A 56 23.19 30.58 9.87
C ASN A 56 23.01 29.32 10.73
N PHE A 57 21.94 28.56 10.44
CA PHE A 57 21.82 27.18 10.87
C PHE A 57 22.83 26.35 10.06
N ASN A 58 24.06 26.26 10.58
CA ASN A 58 24.95 25.15 10.25
C ASN A 58 24.35 23.88 10.87
N LEU A 59 23.35 23.32 10.20
CA LEU A 59 22.89 21.95 10.46
C LEU A 59 24.01 20.99 10.04
N PRO A 60 24.48 20.09 10.92
CA PRO A 60 25.41 19.05 10.50
C PRO A 60 24.73 18.21 9.41
N GLN A 61 25.39 18.17 8.25
CA GLN A 61 24.94 17.51 7.03
C GLN A 61 25.10 15.98 7.12
N THR A 62 24.55 15.36 8.17
CA THR A 62 24.69 13.92 8.46
C THR A 62 23.41 13.10 8.23
N TRP A 63 22.37 13.67 7.62
CA TRP A 63 21.05 13.03 7.52
C TRP A 63 20.71 12.34 6.20
N LEU A 64 21.65 12.14 5.27
CA LEU A 64 21.33 11.57 3.95
C LEU A 64 22.24 10.44 3.51
N THR A 65 22.69 9.60 4.43
CA THR A 65 23.15 8.27 4.02
C THR A 65 21.90 7.41 3.86
N PRO A 66 21.44 7.08 2.63
CA PRO A 66 20.35 6.14 2.47
C PRO A 66 20.77 4.84 3.14
N SER A 67 20.00 4.41 4.15
CA SER A 67 20.22 3.10 4.77
C SER A 67 20.36 2.06 3.66
N PRO A 68 21.46 1.28 3.63
CA PRO A 68 21.67 0.31 2.59
C PRO A 68 20.45 -0.62 2.54
N LEU A 69 19.92 -0.88 1.34
CA LEU A 69 18.86 -1.85 1.12
C LEU A 69 19.39 -3.24 1.51
N VAL A 70 19.19 -3.63 2.77
CA VAL A 70 19.59 -4.96 3.26
C VAL A 70 18.56 -5.96 2.79
N LEU A 71 18.87 -6.68 1.71
CA LEU A 71 18.03 -7.76 1.21
C LEU A 71 18.23 -9.02 2.06
N PRO A 72 17.17 -9.81 2.27
CA PRO A 72 17.27 -11.06 3.02
C PRO A 72 18.12 -12.08 2.25
N THR A 73 18.93 -12.84 2.98
CA THR A 73 19.73 -13.94 2.40
C THR A 73 18.82 -14.91 1.66
N PRO A 74 19.16 -15.30 0.42
CA PRO A 74 18.36 -16.23 -0.35
C PRO A 74 18.35 -17.62 0.29
N PRO A 75 17.21 -18.35 0.22
CA PRO A 75 17.13 -19.73 0.66
C PRO A 75 17.92 -20.65 -0.29
N PRO A 76 18.19 -21.90 0.12
CA PRO A 76 18.77 -22.92 -0.76
C PRO A 76 17.92 -23.11 -2.03
N MET A 77 18.57 -23.56 -3.10
CA MET A 77 17.86 -23.96 -4.32
C MET A 77 16.75 -24.98 -4.01
N CYS A 78 15.61 -24.85 -4.69
CA CYS A 78 14.50 -25.79 -4.57
C CYS A 78 14.95 -27.18 -5.05
N ASN A 79 14.71 -28.20 -4.23
CA ASN A 79 15.02 -29.58 -4.54
C ASN A 79 13.82 -30.46 -4.18
N ARG A 80 13.30 -31.20 -5.16
CA ARG A 80 12.16 -32.10 -4.98
C ARG A 80 12.58 -33.53 -4.65
N ASN A 81 13.89 -33.80 -4.58
CA ASN A 81 14.38 -35.10 -4.13
C ASN A 81 13.95 -35.33 -2.67
N ARG A 82 13.49 -36.54 -2.36
CA ARG A 82 13.01 -36.91 -1.03
C ARG A 82 14.13 -36.87 0.01
N ASP A 83 15.34 -37.25 -0.36
CA ASP A 83 16.47 -37.37 0.57
C ASP A 83 17.14 -36.02 0.88
N ASP A 84 16.90 -35.01 0.05
CA ASP A 84 17.43 -33.65 0.17
C ASP A 84 16.35 -32.63 -0.21
N TYR A 85 15.20 -32.73 0.46
CA TYR A 85 14.06 -31.90 0.12
C TYR A 85 14.27 -30.44 0.54
N SER A 86 14.20 -29.53 -0.42
CA SER A 86 14.22 -28.08 -0.22
C SER A 86 12.98 -27.47 -0.86
N PRO A 87 12.08 -26.85 -0.08
CA PRO A 87 10.80 -26.37 -0.60
C PRO A 87 10.96 -25.20 -1.57
N LEU A 88 9.91 -24.94 -2.35
CA LEU A 88 9.83 -23.78 -3.22
C LEU A 88 9.55 -22.51 -2.39
N TRP A 89 10.49 -21.58 -2.45
CA TRP A 89 10.39 -20.26 -1.88
C TRP A 89 10.26 -19.22 -2.99
N VAL A 90 9.47 -18.18 -2.71
CA VAL A 90 9.27 -17.05 -3.60
C VAL A 90 9.66 -15.77 -2.90
N PHE A 91 10.33 -14.89 -3.63
CA PHE A 91 10.75 -13.58 -3.16
C PHE A 91 9.82 -12.52 -3.74
N GLY A 92 9.26 -11.67 -2.89
CA GLY A 92 8.35 -10.63 -3.35
C GLY A 92 7.68 -9.85 -2.24
N PHE A 93 6.56 -9.23 -2.58
CA PHE A 93 5.76 -8.42 -1.67
C PHE A 93 4.42 -9.09 -1.41
N HIS A 94 4.11 -9.34 -0.14
CA HIS A 94 2.77 -9.74 0.23
C HIS A 94 1.81 -8.56 0.08
N VAL A 95 0.59 -8.83 -0.37
CA VAL A 95 -0.44 -7.83 -0.63
C VAL A 95 -1.56 -8.01 0.38
N THR A 96 -1.67 -7.09 1.33
CA THR A 96 -2.71 -7.07 2.35
C THR A 96 -3.95 -6.34 1.84
N ALA A 97 -5.06 -6.47 2.57
CA ALA A 97 -6.26 -5.69 2.28
C ALA A 97 -6.03 -4.18 2.41
N GLU A 98 -5.14 -3.76 3.31
CA GLU A 98 -4.76 -2.35 3.50
C GLU A 98 -4.00 -1.80 2.28
N HIS A 99 -3.08 -2.58 1.70
CA HIS A 99 -2.39 -2.20 0.46
C HIS A 99 -3.39 -1.94 -0.67
N LEU A 100 -4.40 -2.82 -0.83
CA LEU A 100 -5.44 -2.66 -1.85
C LEU A 100 -6.32 -1.42 -1.60
N GLU A 101 -6.68 -1.16 -0.35
CA GLU A 101 -7.49 0.01 0.01
C GLU A 101 -6.73 1.31 -0.28
N ARG A 102 -5.48 1.40 0.17
CA ARG A 102 -4.62 2.57 -0.07
C ARG A 102 -4.41 2.82 -1.56
N PHE A 103 -4.16 1.76 -2.33
CA PHE A 103 -4.05 1.83 -3.78
C PHE A 103 -5.36 2.34 -4.42
N ALA A 104 -6.51 1.80 -4.01
CA ALA A 104 -7.80 2.23 -4.54
C ALA A 104 -8.07 3.72 -4.28
N ILE A 105 -7.79 4.20 -3.07
CA ILE A 105 -7.97 5.61 -2.70
C ILE A 105 -7.02 6.50 -3.52
N HIS A 106 -5.74 6.14 -3.58
CA HIS A 106 -4.72 6.89 -4.31
C HIS A 106 -5.09 7.05 -5.80
N HIS A 107 -5.59 5.98 -6.42
CA HIS A 107 -5.98 5.97 -7.84
C HIS A 107 -7.46 6.31 -8.08
N LYS A 108 -8.22 6.70 -7.03
CA LYS A 108 -9.65 7.04 -7.09
C LYS A 108 -10.52 5.94 -7.74
N LEU A 109 -10.21 4.67 -7.46
CA LEU A 109 -10.89 3.52 -8.04
C LEU A 109 -12.17 3.22 -7.26
N SER A 110 -13.32 3.28 -7.94
CA SER A 110 -14.61 2.79 -7.44
C SER A 110 -14.96 3.28 -6.02
N LEU A 111 -14.77 4.57 -5.77
CA LEU A 111 -15.04 5.19 -4.46
C LEU A 111 -16.53 5.15 -4.07
N ASP A 112 -17.42 4.98 -5.04
CA ASP A 112 -18.86 4.82 -4.86
C ASP A 112 -19.31 3.39 -4.54
N LYS A 113 -18.41 2.41 -4.64
CA LYS A 113 -18.70 0.99 -4.40
C LYS A 113 -18.34 0.58 -2.97
N ASP A 114 -18.86 -0.57 -2.56
CA ASP A 114 -18.47 -1.19 -1.29
C ASP A 114 -16.97 -1.56 -1.30
N GLU A 115 -16.44 -1.73 -0.09
CA GLU A 115 -15.03 -1.99 0.17
C GLU A 115 -14.52 -3.26 -0.55
N TYR A 116 -15.34 -4.30 -0.65
CA TYR A 116 -14.94 -5.55 -1.28
C TYR A 116 -14.76 -5.38 -2.79
N ILE A 117 -15.73 -4.79 -3.48
CA ILE A 117 -15.64 -4.49 -4.93
C ILE A 117 -14.44 -3.57 -5.20
N ARG A 118 -14.27 -2.53 -4.39
CA ARG A 118 -13.18 -1.57 -4.53
C ARG A 118 -11.80 -2.25 -4.45
N LYS A 119 -11.58 -3.11 -3.45
CA LYS A 119 -10.33 -3.89 -3.31
C LYS A 119 -10.10 -4.84 -4.47
N GLN A 120 -11.16 -5.45 -4.99
CA GLN A 120 -11.06 -6.34 -6.14
C GLN A 120 -10.65 -5.58 -7.41
N HIS A 121 -11.21 -4.39 -7.65
CA HIS A 121 -10.81 -3.53 -8.76
C HIS A 121 -9.36 -3.03 -8.62
N ALA A 122 -8.96 -2.60 -7.42
CA ALA A 122 -7.58 -2.22 -7.14
C ALA A 122 -6.60 -3.37 -7.44
N TRP A 123 -6.97 -4.60 -7.06
CA TRP A 123 -6.15 -5.76 -7.37
C TRP A 123 -6.01 -6.03 -8.88
N GLN A 124 -7.10 -5.93 -9.65
CA GLN A 124 -7.03 -6.07 -11.11
C GLN A 124 -6.14 -5.01 -11.74
N GLU A 125 -6.23 -3.78 -11.24
CA GLU A 125 -5.42 -2.68 -11.75
C GLU A 125 -3.93 -2.86 -11.44
N ILE A 126 -3.58 -3.33 -10.23
CA ILE A 126 -2.21 -3.74 -9.89
C ILE A 126 -1.73 -4.84 -10.84
N LEU A 127 -2.55 -5.85 -11.11
CA LEU A 127 -2.19 -6.92 -12.03
C LEU A 127 -1.98 -6.42 -13.47
N ARG A 128 -2.72 -5.39 -13.91
CA ARG A 128 -2.59 -4.79 -15.24
C ARG A 128 -1.34 -3.92 -15.37
N THR A 129 -0.96 -3.23 -14.30
CA THR A 129 0.12 -2.23 -14.29
C THR A 129 1.47 -2.79 -13.84
N ARG A 130 1.51 -4.01 -13.30
CA ARG A 130 2.74 -4.68 -12.87
C ARG A 130 3.77 -4.79 -14.02
N PRO A 131 5.08 -4.86 -13.70
CA PRO A 131 6.13 -5.06 -14.69
C PRO A 131 5.82 -6.22 -15.67
N PRO A 132 5.86 -5.97 -16.99
CA PRO A 132 5.44 -6.95 -18.00
C PRO A 132 6.45 -8.08 -18.17
N ASN A 133 6.16 -9.00 -19.10
CA ASN A 133 7.08 -10.05 -19.58
C ASN A 133 7.55 -11.06 -18.51
N GLY A 134 6.76 -11.25 -17.46
CA GLY A 134 7.08 -12.21 -16.39
C GLY A 134 8.20 -11.76 -15.45
N LEU A 135 8.56 -10.46 -15.48
CA LEU A 135 9.46 -9.86 -14.48
C LEU A 135 8.83 -9.87 -13.09
N ALA A 136 7.52 -9.62 -13.01
CA ALA A 136 6.73 -9.76 -11.79
C ALA A 136 5.52 -10.67 -12.05
N ARG A 137 5.35 -11.68 -11.19
CA ARG A 137 4.29 -12.69 -11.27
C ARG A 137 3.39 -12.60 -10.04
N HIS A 138 2.13 -13.03 -10.18
CA HIS A 138 1.24 -13.19 -9.04
C HIS A 138 1.25 -14.63 -8.54
N CYS A 139 1.25 -14.81 -7.22
CA CYS A 139 1.04 -16.10 -6.58
C CYS A 139 0.37 -15.92 -5.20
N PHE A 140 0.02 -17.05 -4.57
CA PHE A 140 -0.37 -17.07 -3.16
C PHE A 140 0.78 -17.60 -2.32
N VAL A 141 0.96 -17.03 -1.13
CA VAL A 141 2.02 -17.42 -0.20
C VAL A 141 1.49 -17.58 1.20
N TYR A 142 2.18 -18.37 2.02
CA TYR A 142 1.91 -18.41 3.46
C TYR A 142 2.46 -17.15 4.14
N TYR A 143 1.59 -16.49 4.89
CA TYR A 143 1.84 -15.29 5.68
C TYR A 143 1.25 -15.50 7.09
N GLU A 144 1.95 -15.06 8.14
CA GLU A 144 1.50 -15.20 9.54
C GLU A 144 1.00 -16.60 9.94
N LYS A 145 1.92 -17.58 10.01
CA LYS A 145 1.72 -18.91 10.65
C LYS A 145 0.56 -19.77 10.15
N LYS A 146 -0.23 -19.40 9.12
CA LYS A 146 -1.16 -20.23 8.32
C LYS A 146 -2.11 -19.47 7.38
N ARG A 147 -2.10 -18.13 7.36
CA ARG A 147 -2.95 -17.38 6.42
C ARG A 147 -2.30 -17.41 5.04
N SER A 148 -3.10 -17.61 3.99
CA SER A 148 -2.63 -17.36 2.63
C SER A 148 -2.88 -15.90 2.27
N CYS A 149 -1.96 -15.28 1.54
CA CYS A 149 -2.15 -13.94 0.99
C CYS A 149 -1.69 -13.89 -0.46
N ARG A 150 -2.18 -12.89 -1.19
CA ARG A 150 -1.68 -12.57 -2.53
C ARG A 150 -0.24 -12.05 -2.42
N CYS A 151 0.59 -12.36 -3.41
CA CYS A 151 1.97 -11.91 -3.48
C CYS A 151 2.30 -11.47 -4.91
N ILE A 152 3.00 -10.34 -5.02
CA ILE A 152 3.72 -9.94 -6.23
C ILE A 152 5.13 -10.51 -6.11
N MET A 153 5.35 -11.64 -6.79
CA MET A 153 6.60 -12.38 -6.84
C MET A 153 7.55 -11.78 -7.87
N ILE A 154 8.78 -11.53 -7.45
CA ILE A 154 9.90 -11.04 -8.26
C ILE A 154 10.83 -12.20 -8.66
N ALA A 155 11.12 -13.10 -7.71
CA ALA A 155 12.04 -14.22 -7.90
C ALA A 155 11.52 -15.50 -7.23
N SER A 156 12.10 -16.64 -7.60
CA SER A 156 11.93 -17.91 -6.90
C SER A 156 13.29 -18.61 -6.75
N ASN A 157 13.41 -19.51 -5.77
CA ASN A 157 14.59 -20.36 -5.60
C ASN A 157 14.61 -21.59 -6.54
N GLU A 158 13.80 -21.58 -7.60
CA GLU A 158 13.66 -22.72 -8.52
C GLU A 158 14.84 -22.84 -9.47
N THR A 159 15.34 -21.72 -9.98
CA THR A 159 16.50 -21.66 -10.89
C THR A 159 17.42 -20.52 -10.47
N LYS A 160 18.73 -20.65 -10.74
CA LYS A 160 19.69 -19.54 -10.51
C LYS A 160 19.29 -18.27 -11.24
N LYS A 161 18.72 -18.41 -12.45
CA LYS A 161 18.22 -17.29 -13.26
C LYS A 161 17.07 -16.56 -12.57
N GLU A 162 16.12 -17.28 -11.98
CA GLU A 162 15.04 -16.65 -11.21
C GLU A 162 15.59 -16.00 -9.93
N MET A 163 16.50 -16.66 -9.21
CA MET A 163 17.11 -16.09 -8.00
C MET A 163 17.85 -14.78 -8.26
N ALA A 164 18.56 -14.65 -9.38
CA ALA A 164 19.26 -13.42 -9.74
C ALA A 164 18.33 -12.20 -9.84
N LYS A 165 17.03 -12.39 -10.10
CA LYS A 165 16.04 -11.29 -10.09
C LYS A 165 15.84 -10.69 -8.70
N ALA A 166 16.15 -11.43 -7.62
CA ALA A 166 16.06 -10.91 -6.25
C ALA A 166 17.10 -9.82 -5.97
N GLU A 167 18.13 -9.69 -6.80
CA GLU A 167 19.16 -8.65 -6.71
C GLU A 167 18.84 -7.43 -7.59
N ASN A 168 17.78 -7.50 -8.41
CA ASN A 168 17.40 -6.41 -9.29
C ASN A 168 16.69 -5.28 -8.51
N VAL A 169 17.48 -4.29 -8.08
CA VAL A 169 17.03 -3.15 -7.28
C VAL A 169 15.95 -2.33 -7.98
N GLU A 170 16.07 -2.11 -9.29
CA GLU A 170 15.07 -1.35 -10.06
C GLU A 170 13.71 -2.04 -10.08
N LEU A 171 13.70 -3.36 -10.25
CA LEU A 171 12.48 -4.16 -10.23
C LEU A 171 11.84 -4.19 -8.85
N ILE A 172 12.65 -4.29 -7.79
CA ILE A 172 12.18 -4.19 -6.40
C ILE A 172 11.55 -2.83 -6.15
N GLN A 173 12.23 -1.74 -6.52
CA GLN A 173 11.72 -0.39 -6.33
C GLN A 173 10.41 -0.17 -7.10
N ARG A 174 10.34 -0.62 -8.34
CA ARG A 174 9.12 -0.52 -9.15
C ARG A 174 7.93 -1.27 -8.53
N CYS A 175 8.17 -2.44 -7.93
CA CYS A 175 7.12 -3.19 -7.23
C CYS A 175 6.72 -2.51 -5.91
N ARG A 176 7.68 -1.89 -5.22
CA ARG A 176 7.45 -1.10 -4.00
C ARG A 176 6.56 0.12 -4.29
N ASP A 177 6.91 0.88 -5.33
CA ASP A 177 6.15 2.04 -5.79
C ASP A 177 4.74 1.65 -6.23
N LEU A 178 4.61 0.54 -6.97
CA LEU A 178 3.32 -0.01 -7.38
C LEU A 178 2.39 -0.31 -6.19
N LEU A 179 2.93 -0.83 -5.09
CA LEU A 179 2.15 -1.20 -3.91
C LEU A 179 2.00 -0.08 -2.88
N LEU A 180 2.57 1.10 -3.14
CA LEU A 180 2.55 2.25 -2.22
C LEU A 180 2.97 1.84 -0.80
N THR A 181 4.06 1.09 -0.69
CA THR A 181 4.54 0.51 0.56
C THR A 181 6.00 0.85 0.82
N ASP A 182 6.37 0.95 2.09
CA ASP A 182 7.77 1.09 2.51
C ASP A 182 8.41 -0.23 2.94
N ALA A 183 7.62 -1.30 2.99
CA ALA A 183 8.10 -2.62 3.38
C ALA A 183 9.12 -3.14 2.37
N MET A 184 10.10 -3.91 2.85
CA MET A 184 11.03 -4.64 1.99
C MET A 184 10.46 -6.00 1.56
N PRO A 185 10.79 -6.50 0.35
CA PRO A 185 10.40 -7.83 -0.09
C PRO A 185 11.02 -8.91 0.81
N ARG A 186 10.37 -10.06 0.89
CA ARG A 186 10.83 -11.19 1.71
C ARG A 186 10.66 -12.51 0.96
N TRP A 187 11.31 -13.54 1.47
CA TRP A 187 11.10 -14.91 1.04
C TRP A 187 9.90 -15.52 1.76
N TYR A 188 8.98 -16.10 1.00
CA TYR A 188 7.80 -16.79 1.51
C TYR A 188 7.71 -18.20 0.93
N HIS A 189 7.08 -19.10 1.68
CA HIS A 189 6.67 -20.38 1.14
C HIS A 189 5.50 -20.19 0.17
N LEU A 190 5.61 -20.81 -1.00
CA LEU A 190 4.52 -20.82 -1.96
C LEU A 190 3.33 -21.60 -1.37
N PHE A 191 2.13 -21.04 -1.50
CA PHE A 191 0.89 -21.73 -1.17
C PHE A 191 0.45 -22.55 -2.38
N HIS A 192 0.51 -23.87 -2.24
CA HIS A 192 -0.08 -24.81 -3.18
C HIS A 192 -1.54 -25.04 -2.73
N GLY A 193 -2.45 -24.24 -3.30
CA GLY A 193 -3.89 -24.38 -3.13
C GLY A 193 -4.48 -25.49 -3.97
#